data_AF-A0A6G0HIR8-F1
#
_entry.id   AF-A0A6G0HIR8-F1
#
_cell.length_a   1.000
_cell.length_b   1.000
_cell.length_c   1.000
_cell.angle_alpha   90.00
_cell.angle_beta   90.00
_cell.angle_gamma   90.00
#
_symmetry.space_group_name_H-M   'P 1'
#
loop_
_entity.id
_entity.type
_entity.pdbx_description
1 polymer ?
#
loop_
_entity_poly.entity_id
_entity_poly.type
_entity_poly.pdbx_seq_one_letter_code
_entity_poly.pdbx_strand_id
1 'polypeptide(L)'
;MGVAEVLHCEVADALSCLMVTGSEELVSRVIRVKVQDGVNVHFPVTVVVPFCTRYRGNYRDVAVKIVDGERRASYITPVTTEGTYGGQRVRVIRHQASSSRAFAEVRVYSLGLFAVVSCLKRENYTVPTKGLSLKLTMDPRICLNYLPGSFTAPVMAQTTIQPIDAAVLAAVKSRGDSYRSLVSTSPLLYLTHPSSQPLRRPLTLTLPCPPNPEKKRREEQDHQTRPVSVSPPWDQASSHRRRILGVSVKSKEMSNELLIVLGSRDKQWSVLDKVTVRNQLNRLVSFELTENFDRLLVRRQDEPHVVLVAALPSRDLSWELSKLRTRGYAGLPEETSTEISMCEGDQLLLRFSGNITSTAS
;
A
#
# COMPACT_ATOMS: atom_id res chain seq x y z
N MET A 1 27.06 -37.05 29.86
CA MET A 1 27.45 -35.98 28.91
C MET A 1 26.26 -35.08 28.70
N GLY A 2 26.46 -33.76 28.79
CA GLY A 2 25.36 -32.82 28.59
C GLY A 2 24.97 -32.76 27.12
N VAL A 3 23.69 -32.50 26.81
CA VAL A 3 23.16 -32.41 25.43
C VAL A 3 23.94 -31.40 24.57
N ALA A 4 24.61 -30.42 25.18
CA ALA A 4 25.44 -29.43 24.51
C ALA A 4 26.74 -29.99 23.87
N GLU A 5 27.28 -31.11 24.35
CA GLU A 5 28.51 -31.71 23.78
C GLU A 5 28.25 -32.48 22.47
N VAL A 6 26.97 -32.72 22.15
CA VAL A 6 26.52 -33.60 21.06
C VAL A 6 25.96 -32.81 19.87
N LEU A 7 25.56 -31.55 20.09
CA LEU A 7 24.95 -30.70 19.07
C LEU A 7 25.98 -29.74 18.47
N HIS A 8 26.20 -29.85 17.15
CA HIS A 8 27.02 -28.90 16.41
C HIS A 8 26.16 -27.77 15.85
N CYS A 9 26.49 -26.53 16.20
CA CYS A 9 25.81 -25.33 15.72
C CYS A 9 26.80 -24.46 14.93
N GLU A 10 26.50 -24.21 13.65
CA GLU A 10 27.32 -23.38 12.77
C GLU A 10 26.49 -22.32 12.06
N VAL A 11 27.13 -21.23 11.65
CA VAL A 11 26.49 -20.24 10.78
C VAL A 11 26.50 -20.75 9.35
N ALA A 12 25.34 -20.68 8.69
CA ALA A 12 25.10 -21.24 7.36
C ALA A 12 24.45 -20.22 6.40
N ASP A 13 24.89 -18.96 6.44
CA ASP A 13 24.32 -17.86 5.64
C ASP A 13 24.36 -18.10 4.12
N ALA A 14 25.31 -18.92 3.65
CA ALA A 14 25.36 -19.37 2.26
C ALA A 14 24.07 -20.11 1.82
N LEU A 15 23.26 -20.60 2.76
CA LEU A 15 21.99 -21.28 2.54
C LEU A 15 20.77 -20.36 2.77
N SER A 16 20.97 -19.04 2.87
CA SER A 16 19.89 -18.07 3.06
C SER A 16 18.82 -18.10 1.96
N CYS A 17 19.18 -18.48 0.73
CA CYS A 17 18.24 -18.67 -0.37
C CYS A 17 17.22 -19.79 -0.11
N LEU A 18 17.50 -20.74 0.79
CA LEU A 18 16.57 -21.78 1.21
C LEU A 18 15.61 -21.30 2.32
N MET A 19 15.97 -20.22 3.01
CA MET A 19 15.25 -19.75 4.20
C MET A 19 14.17 -18.72 3.88
N VAL A 20 14.25 -17.99 2.77
CA VAL A 20 13.32 -16.89 2.47
C VAL A 20 12.48 -17.22 1.24
N THR A 21 11.17 -17.04 1.35
CA THR A 21 10.21 -17.26 0.26
C THR A 21 9.18 -16.13 0.17
N GLY A 22 8.78 -15.76 -1.04
CA GLY A 22 7.73 -14.77 -1.27
C GLY A 22 8.03 -13.41 -0.65
N SER A 23 7.20 -12.98 0.29
CA SER A 23 7.29 -11.68 0.98
C SER A 23 8.07 -11.75 2.30
N GLU A 24 8.66 -12.90 2.65
CA GLU A 24 9.45 -13.06 3.88
C GLU A 24 10.72 -12.19 3.87
N GLU A 25 11.15 -11.76 5.05
CA GLU A 25 12.40 -11.05 5.24
C GLU A 25 13.26 -11.78 6.27
N LEU A 26 14.53 -11.99 5.96
CA LEU A 26 15.48 -12.60 6.90
C LEU A 26 15.93 -11.56 7.92
N VAL A 27 15.67 -11.78 9.21
CA VAL A 27 15.99 -10.82 10.29
C VAL A 27 17.09 -11.32 11.24
N SER A 28 17.63 -12.50 10.98
CA SER A 28 18.72 -13.14 11.72
C SER A 28 19.74 -13.77 10.75
N ARG A 29 20.85 -14.28 11.29
CA ARG A 29 21.72 -15.18 10.52
C ARG A 29 21.06 -16.55 10.39
N VAL A 30 21.44 -17.28 9.35
CA VAL A 30 21.04 -18.69 9.21
C VAL A 30 21.98 -19.52 10.07
N ILE A 31 21.43 -20.35 10.94
CA ILE A 31 22.22 -21.32 11.71
C ILE A 31 21.84 -22.73 11.29
N ARG A 32 22.82 -23.62 11.30
CA ARG A 32 22.62 -25.05 11.06
C ARG A 32 22.92 -25.78 12.35
N VAL A 33 21.95 -26.53 12.84
CA VAL A 33 22.10 -27.39 14.01
C VAL A 33 22.05 -28.84 13.54
N LYS A 34 23.05 -29.62 13.94
CA LYS A 34 23.15 -31.06 13.66
C LYS A 34 23.54 -31.82 14.91
N VAL A 35 23.34 -33.13 14.88
CA VAL A 35 23.91 -34.06 15.85
C VAL A 35 25.26 -34.55 15.35
N GLN A 36 26.19 -34.79 16.26
CA GLN A 36 27.40 -35.57 15.98
C GLN A 36 27.04 -36.99 15.52
N ASP A 37 27.77 -37.52 14.54
CA ASP A 37 27.49 -38.84 13.98
C ASP A 37 27.51 -39.94 15.06
N GLY A 38 26.50 -40.82 15.02
CA GLY A 38 26.36 -41.95 15.94
C GLY A 38 25.74 -41.64 17.30
N VAL A 39 25.34 -40.40 17.57
CA VAL A 39 24.66 -40.02 18.82
C VAL A 39 23.17 -39.75 18.58
N ASN A 40 22.32 -40.14 19.52
CA ASN A 40 20.89 -39.83 19.48
C ASN A 40 20.58 -38.66 20.42
N VAL A 41 19.71 -37.75 19.97
CA VAL A 41 19.30 -36.57 20.75
C VAL A 41 17.88 -36.76 21.26
N HIS A 42 17.68 -36.50 22.55
CA HIS A 42 16.35 -36.47 23.14
C HIS A 42 15.67 -35.14 22.79
N PHE A 43 14.48 -35.24 22.20
CA PHE A 43 13.62 -34.09 21.90
C PHE A 43 12.61 -33.86 23.02
N PRO A 44 12.13 -32.61 23.21
CA PRO A 44 12.43 -31.42 22.42
C PRO A 44 13.78 -30.76 22.76
N VAL A 45 14.40 -30.11 21.77
CA VAL A 45 15.58 -29.27 21.95
C VAL A 45 15.14 -27.80 21.95
N THR A 46 15.69 -26.99 22.86
CA THR A 46 15.49 -25.53 22.82
C THR A 46 16.55 -24.89 21.93
N VAL A 47 16.11 -24.14 20.92
CA VAL A 47 16.96 -23.35 20.04
C VAL A 47 16.67 -21.88 20.26
N VAL A 48 17.73 -21.09 20.48
CA VAL A 48 17.63 -19.64 20.67
C VAL A 48 18.38 -18.95 19.53
N VAL A 49 17.66 -18.16 18.72
CA VAL A 49 18.24 -17.48 17.56
C VAL A 49 18.23 -15.95 17.77
N PRO A 50 19.40 -15.29 17.84
CA PRO A 50 19.47 -13.84 17.93
C PRO A 50 19.07 -13.17 16.62
N PHE A 51 18.29 -12.10 16.69
CA PHE A 51 17.81 -11.36 15.52
C PHE A 51 17.73 -9.85 15.77
N CYS A 52 17.64 -9.08 14.69
CA CYS A 52 17.51 -7.62 14.76
C CYS A 52 16.04 -7.21 14.78
N THR A 53 15.62 -6.46 15.80
CA THR A 53 14.27 -5.85 15.84
C THR A 53 14.26 -4.57 15.00
N ARG A 54 14.40 -4.70 13.68
CA ARG A 54 14.08 -3.58 12.78
C ARG A 54 12.58 -3.47 12.50
N TYR A 55 11.83 -4.48 12.91
CA TYR A 55 10.42 -4.61 12.60
C TYR A 55 9.51 -4.15 13.75
N ARG A 56 8.71 -3.11 13.50
CA ARG A 56 7.61 -2.64 14.37
C ARG A 56 6.40 -2.28 13.52
N GLY A 57 5.83 -3.27 12.82
CA GLY A 57 4.60 -3.07 12.04
C GLY A 57 3.51 -4.06 12.48
N ASN A 58 2.26 -3.65 12.38
CA ASN A 58 1.11 -4.51 12.73
C ASN A 58 0.84 -5.62 11.70
N TYR A 59 1.61 -5.63 10.60
CA TYR A 59 1.35 -6.42 9.39
C TYR A 59 2.25 -7.65 9.22
N ARG A 60 3.25 -7.84 10.08
CA ARG A 60 4.14 -9.01 10.05
C ARG A 60 4.28 -9.61 11.44
N ASP A 61 4.46 -10.92 11.44
CA ASP A 61 4.85 -11.68 12.61
C ASP A 61 6.33 -12.03 12.52
N VAL A 62 6.90 -12.36 13.68
CA VAL A 62 8.23 -12.95 13.80
C VAL A 62 8.05 -14.45 13.99
N ALA A 63 8.70 -15.25 13.15
CA ALA A 63 8.67 -16.71 13.23
C ALA A 63 10.10 -17.27 13.13
N VAL A 64 10.36 -18.41 13.77
CA VAL A 64 11.53 -19.23 13.45
C VAL A 64 11.13 -20.21 12.36
N LYS A 65 11.75 -20.06 11.20
CA LYS A 65 11.62 -21.01 10.10
C LYS A 65 12.68 -22.09 10.26
N ILE A 66 12.27 -23.35 10.13
CA ILE A 66 13.10 -24.53 10.21
C ILE A 66 13.06 -25.21 8.85
N VAL A 67 14.21 -25.53 8.27
CA VAL A 67 14.32 -26.35 7.07
C VAL A 67 15.09 -27.60 7.43
N ASP A 68 14.40 -28.75 7.44
CA ASP A 68 15.00 -30.02 7.82
C ASP A 68 15.91 -30.62 6.73
N GLY A 69 16.49 -31.78 7.00
CA GLY A 69 17.36 -32.49 6.04
C GLY A 69 16.67 -32.86 4.73
N GLU A 70 15.34 -33.02 4.73
CA GLU A 70 14.50 -33.31 3.56
C GLU A 70 14.04 -32.02 2.84
N ARG A 71 14.52 -30.85 3.27
CA ARG A 71 14.12 -29.52 2.77
C ARG A 71 12.65 -29.18 3.03
N ARG A 72 12.02 -29.81 4.03
CA ARG A 72 10.68 -29.43 4.47
C ARG A 72 10.78 -28.22 5.38
N ALA A 73 9.98 -27.19 5.07
CA ALA A 73 9.92 -25.97 5.86
C ALA A 73 8.81 -26.08 6.93
N SER A 74 9.13 -25.71 8.16
CA SER A 74 8.16 -25.49 9.24
C SER A 74 8.38 -24.13 9.90
N TYR A 75 7.35 -23.62 10.56
CA TYR A 75 7.34 -22.29 11.19
C TYR A 75 6.88 -22.43 12.62
N ILE A 76 7.62 -21.80 13.53
CA ILE A 76 7.28 -21.80 14.96
C ILE A 76 7.24 -20.35 15.45
N THR A 77 6.14 -19.99 16.09
CA THR A 77 6.05 -18.72 16.83
C THR A 77 6.97 -18.78 18.04
N PRO A 78 7.92 -17.83 18.20
CA PRO A 78 8.82 -17.81 19.36
C PRO A 78 8.05 -17.70 20.68
N VAL A 79 8.50 -18.42 21.70
CA VAL A 79 7.91 -18.37 23.05
C VAL A 79 8.18 -17.01 23.71
N THR A 80 9.36 -16.45 23.45
CA THR A 80 9.76 -15.11 23.87
C THR A 80 10.52 -14.43 22.73
N THR A 81 10.30 -13.13 22.57
CA THR A 81 11.03 -12.26 21.62
C THR A 81 11.87 -11.21 22.33
N GLU A 82 11.66 -11.02 23.64
CA GLU A 82 12.40 -10.10 24.50
C GLU A 82 12.66 -10.81 25.84
N GLY A 83 13.92 -10.98 26.23
CA GLY A 83 14.24 -11.67 27.49
C GLY A 83 15.73 -11.90 27.75
N THR A 84 16.10 -11.78 29.01
CA THR A 84 17.42 -12.05 29.58
C THR A 84 17.61 -13.58 29.67
N TYR A 85 18.55 -14.15 28.92
CA TYR A 85 18.87 -15.57 29.06
C TYR A 85 19.48 -15.84 30.44
N GLY A 86 18.79 -16.60 31.31
CA GLY A 86 19.34 -17.09 32.58
C GLY A 86 19.72 -16.04 33.63
N GLY A 87 19.02 -14.89 33.69
CA GLY A 87 19.30 -13.84 34.69
C GLY A 87 20.64 -13.11 34.53
N GLN A 88 21.49 -13.53 33.59
CA GLN A 88 22.71 -12.84 33.21
C GLN A 88 22.53 -12.18 31.84
N ARG A 89 22.93 -10.91 31.75
CA ARG A 89 23.11 -10.22 30.48
C ARG A 89 24.09 -11.06 29.67
N VAL A 90 23.63 -11.74 28.60
CA VAL A 90 24.54 -12.35 27.64
C VAL A 90 25.43 -11.23 27.12
N ARG A 91 26.66 -11.16 27.64
CA ARG A 91 27.73 -10.31 27.11
C ARG A 91 28.12 -10.94 25.78
N VAL A 92 27.31 -10.71 24.75
CA VAL A 92 27.84 -10.74 23.39
C VAL A 92 28.84 -9.62 23.34
N ILE A 93 30.10 -9.99 23.14
CA ILE A 93 31.25 -9.08 23.08
C ILE A 93 30.88 -7.93 22.14
N ARG A 94 30.85 -6.73 22.72
CA ARG A 94 30.47 -5.50 22.05
C ARG A 94 31.45 -5.22 20.92
N HIS A 95 31.01 -5.32 19.68
CA HIS A 95 31.40 -4.39 18.64
C HIS A 95 30.11 -3.95 17.93
N GLN A 96 29.86 -2.64 17.95
CA GLN A 96 28.72 -1.93 17.36
C GLN A 96 27.41 -1.91 18.18
N ALA A 97 27.31 -0.88 19.01
CA ALA A 97 26.10 -0.43 19.68
C ALA A 97 25.25 0.41 18.71
N SER A 98 24.20 -0.16 18.13
CA SER A 98 23.06 0.61 17.57
C SER A 98 21.80 -0.22 17.30
N SER A 99 21.86 -1.56 17.26
CA SER A 99 20.66 -2.40 17.11
C SER A 99 20.25 -3.05 18.44
N SER A 100 19.01 -2.82 18.90
CA SER A 100 18.39 -3.67 19.93
C SER A 100 18.35 -5.11 19.39
N ARG A 101 19.03 -6.02 20.08
CA ARG A 101 19.18 -7.42 19.65
C ARG A 101 18.21 -8.26 20.45
N ALA A 102 17.20 -8.79 19.76
CA ALA A 102 16.21 -9.71 20.31
C ALA A 102 16.67 -11.15 20.12
N PHE A 103 15.98 -12.06 20.80
CA PHE A 103 16.21 -13.50 20.69
C PHE A 103 14.87 -14.18 20.49
N ALA A 104 14.83 -15.16 19.59
CA ALA A 104 13.68 -16.02 19.39
C ALA A 104 13.98 -17.38 20.01
N GLU A 105 13.28 -17.72 21.08
CA GLU A 105 13.36 -19.04 21.72
C GLU A 105 12.26 -19.96 21.19
N VAL A 106 12.64 -21.14 20.68
CA VAL A 106 11.70 -22.16 20.20
C VAL A 106 12.09 -23.55 20.70
N ARG A 107 11.08 -24.39 20.97
CA ARG A 107 11.25 -25.82 21.23
C ARG A 107 11.01 -26.58 19.93
N VAL A 108 11.95 -27.44 19.55
CA VAL A 108 11.98 -28.08 18.23
C VAL A 108 12.10 -29.59 18.39
N TYR A 109 11.50 -30.32 17.44
CA TYR A 109 11.49 -31.79 17.38
C TYR A 109 12.25 -32.34 16.16
N SER A 110 12.88 -31.45 15.40
CA SER A 110 13.75 -31.76 14.28
C SER A 110 14.91 -30.79 14.25
N LEU A 111 16.00 -31.22 13.62
CA LEU A 111 17.21 -30.42 13.41
C LEU A 111 17.36 -30.10 11.92
N GLY A 112 18.21 -29.12 11.61
CA GLY A 112 18.31 -28.58 10.26
C GLY A 112 18.83 -27.15 10.25
N LEU A 113 18.34 -26.36 9.29
CA LEU A 113 18.58 -24.92 9.22
C LEU A 113 17.52 -24.18 10.02
N PHE A 114 17.94 -23.15 10.74
CA PHE A 114 17.07 -22.27 11.52
C PHE A 114 17.37 -20.83 11.14
N ALA A 115 16.32 -20.04 11.01
CA ALA A 115 16.42 -18.60 10.93
C ALA A 115 15.15 -17.94 11.46
N VAL A 116 15.32 -16.81 12.12
CA VAL A 116 14.22 -15.87 12.37
C VAL A 116 13.90 -15.12 11.08
N VAL A 117 12.64 -15.21 10.67
CA VAL A 117 12.06 -14.52 9.52
C VAL A 117 10.92 -13.61 9.96
N SER A 118 10.74 -12.51 9.23
CA SER A 118 9.56 -11.66 9.32
C SER A 118 8.61 -11.98 8.18
N CYS A 119 7.45 -12.56 8.49
CA CYS A 119 6.46 -13.02 7.52
C CYS A 119 5.17 -12.20 7.65
N LEU A 120 4.41 -12.04 6.56
CA LEU A 120 3.13 -11.32 6.63
C LEU A 120 2.22 -12.00 7.64
N LYS A 121 1.68 -11.21 8.55
CA LYS A 121 0.75 -11.66 9.57
C LYS A 121 -0.53 -12.11 8.88
N ARG A 122 -1.09 -13.22 9.34
CA ARG A 122 -2.30 -13.84 8.79
C ARG A 122 -3.45 -13.70 9.77
N GLU A 123 -4.56 -13.18 9.28
CA GLU A 123 -5.82 -13.14 10.01
C GLU A 123 -6.75 -14.20 9.45
N ASN A 124 -7.25 -15.06 10.32
CA ASN A 124 -8.20 -16.12 9.98
C ASN A 124 -9.56 -15.75 10.56
N TYR A 125 -10.62 -15.93 9.79
CA TYR A 125 -11.98 -15.64 10.23
C TYR A 125 -12.98 -16.57 9.54
N THR A 126 -14.13 -16.77 10.19
CA THR A 126 -15.22 -17.58 9.64
C THR A 126 -16.33 -16.66 9.15
N VAL A 127 -16.71 -16.79 7.88
CA VAL A 127 -17.88 -16.13 7.29
C VAL A 127 -19.08 -17.06 7.49
N PRO A 128 -20.03 -16.75 8.38
CA PRO A 128 -21.23 -17.54 8.55
C PRO A 128 -22.22 -17.27 7.41
N THR A 129 -23.21 -18.16 7.25
CA THR A 129 -24.25 -18.03 6.22
C THR A 129 -25.12 -16.77 6.37
N LYS A 130 -25.23 -16.24 7.59
CA LYS A 130 -25.91 -14.97 7.89
C LYS A 130 -25.14 -13.71 7.45
N GLY A 131 -23.95 -13.85 6.85
CA GLY A 131 -23.09 -12.72 6.47
C GLY A 131 -22.15 -12.29 7.59
N LEU A 132 -21.24 -11.38 7.28
CA LEU A 132 -20.19 -10.90 8.18
C LEU A 132 -19.74 -9.49 7.79
N SER A 133 -19.78 -8.55 8.74
CA SER A 133 -19.09 -7.27 8.61
C SER A 133 -17.84 -7.29 9.48
N LEU A 134 -16.67 -7.40 8.86
CA LEU A 134 -15.39 -7.54 9.54
C LEU A 134 -14.53 -6.29 9.34
N LYS A 135 -13.97 -5.76 10.43
CA LYS A 135 -12.84 -4.84 10.40
C LYS A 135 -11.59 -5.63 10.75
N LEU A 136 -10.54 -5.52 9.94
CA LEU A 136 -9.33 -6.29 10.18
C LEU A 136 -8.60 -5.80 11.42
N THR A 137 -8.12 -6.72 12.24
CA THR A 137 -7.44 -6.40 13.50
C THR A 137 -6.13 -5.68 13.25
N MET A 138 -5.41 -6.05 12.18
CA MET A 138 -4.12 -5.44 11.81
C MET A 138 -4.26 -4.00 11.31
N ASP A 139 -5.39 -3.67 10.67
CA ASP A 139 -5.72 -2.34 10.18
C ASP A 139 -7.24 -2.15 10.12
N PRO A 140 -7.85 -1.55 11.17
CA PRO A 140 -9.30 -1.39 11.25
C PRO A 140 -9.94 -0.50 10.19
N ARG A 141 -9.13 0.18 9.36
CA ARG A 141 -9.61 0.93 8.19
C ARG A 141 -9.96 0.00 7.03
N ILE A 142 -9.43 -1.23 7.04
CA ILE A 142 -9.76 -2.24 6.06
C ILE A 142 -10.97 -3.04 6.55
N CYS A 143 -12.02 -3.03 5.74
CA CYS A 143 -13.28 -3.71 6.05
C CYS A 143 -13.64 -4.70 4.96
N LEU A 144 -14.12 -5.88 5.37
CA LEU A 144 -14.67 -6.91 4.50
C LEU A 144 -16.14 -7.11 4.88
N ASN A 145 -17.06 -6.91 3.95
CA ASN A 145 -18.49 -7.01 4.21
C ASN A 145 -19.13 -8.07 3.31
N TYR A 146 -19.45 -9.21 3.91
CA TYR A 146 -20.14 -10.34 3.30
C TYR A 146 -21.63 -10.24 3.60
N LEU A 147 -22.45 -10.16 2.56
CA LEU A 147 -23.91 -10.18 2.71
C LEU A 147 -24.42 -11.56 3.16
N PRO A 148 -25.60 -11.64 3.79
CA PRO A 148 -26.27 -12.91 4.04
C PRO A 148 -26.40 -13.74 2.76
N GLY A 149 -26.07 -15.03 2.82
CA GLY A 149 -26.07 -15.93 1.67
C GLY A 149 -24.89 -15.74 0.71
N SER A 150 -23.80 -15.07 1.13
CA SER A 150 -22.54 -15.01 0.35
C SER A 150 -21.97 -16.40 0.05
N PHE A 151 -22.16 -17.35 0.97
CA PHE A 151 -21.80 -18.76 0.84
C PHE A 151 -22.97 -19.64 1.30
N THR A 152 -23.04 -20.89 0.84
CA THR A 152 -24.11 -21.83 1.24
C THR A 152 -23.84 -22.51 2.58
N ALA A 153 -22.59 -22.52 3.01
CA ALA A 153 -22.14 -23.04 4.29
C ALA A 153 -21.16 -22.04 4.94
N PRO A 154 -20.91 -22.13 6.25
CA PRO A 154 -19.86 -21.34 6.89
C PRO A 154 -18.50 -21.62 6.23
N VAL A 155 -17.79 -20.55 5.89
CA VAL A 155 -16.50 -20.61 5.19
C VAL A 155 -15.39 -20.04 6.07
N MET A 156 -14.33 -20.81 6.29
CA MET A 156 -13.09 -20.28 6.87
C MET A 156 -12.29 -19.57 5.77
N ALA A 157 -12.05 -18.28 5.96
CA ALA A 157 -11.29 -17.44 5.06
C ALA A 157 -10.04 -16.90 5.75
N GLN A 158 -9.07 -16.52 4.94
CA GLN A 158 -7.81 -15.95 5.42
C GLN A 158 -7.52 -14.65 4.69
N THR A 159 -6.86 -13.74 5.39
CA THR A 159 -6.39 -12.48 4.83
C THR A 159 -5.01 -12.14 5.34
N THR A 160 -4.17 -11.62 4.45
CA THR A 160 -2.91 -10.94 4.81
C THR A 160 -2.88 -9.57 4.15
N ILE A 161 -2.14 -8.65 4.76
CA ILE A 161 -1.99 -7.29 4.26
C ILE A 161 -0.50 -7.02 4.08
N GLN A 162 -0.12 -6.60 2.88
CA GLN A 162 1.23 -6.13 2.59
C GLN A 162 1.20 -4.61 2.34
N PRO A 163 1.73 -3.80 3.27
CA PRO A 163 1.94 -2.39 3.05
C PRO A 163 2.85 -2.15 1.85
N ILE A 164 2.56 -1.12 1.06
CA ILE A 164 3.47 -0.66 0.01
C ILE A 164 4.23 0.55 0.57
N ASP A 165 5.55 0.41 0.65
CA ASP A 165 6.42 1.47 1.16
C ASP A 165 6.42 2.68 0.21
N ALA A 166 6.44 3.88 0.78
CA ALA A 166 6.59 5.12 0.03
C ALA A 166 7.88 5.14 -0.81
N ALA A 167 8.97 4.49 -0.34
CA ALA A 167 10.20 4.33 -1.10
C ALA A 167 10.01 3.48 -2.36
N VAL A 168 9.19 2.42 -2.29
CA VAL A 168 8.83 1.60 -3.45
C VAL A 168 8.01 2.42 -4.44
N LEU A 169 7.03 3.18 -3.96
CA LEU A 169 6.24 4.08 -4.82
C LEU A 169 7.13 5.14 -5.48
N ALA A 170 8.05 5.76 -4.74
CA ALA A 170 8.98 6.74 -5.28
C ALA A 170 9.88 6.13 -6.36
N ALA A 171 10.42 4.93 -6.13
CA ALA A 171 11.23 4.21 -7.11
C ALA A 171 10.45 3.80 -8.36
N VAL A 172 9.15 3.50 -8.25
CA VAL A 172 8.29 3.24 -9.42
C VAL A 172 8.06 4.52 -10.21
N LYS A 173 7.76 5.63 -9.53
CA LYS A 173 7.56 6.94 -10.17
C LYS A 173 8.81 7.43 -10.90
N SER A 174 10.01 7.10 -10.42
CA SER A 174 11.27 7.51 -11.05
C SER A 174 11.67 6.68 -12.28
N ARG A 175 10.97 5.57 -12.58
CA ARG A 175 11.33 4.65 -13.67
C ARG A 175 10.73 5.02 -15.03
N GLY A 176 9.82 5.99 -15.09
CA GLY A 176 9.25 6.44 -16.36
C GLY A 176 8.02 7.31 -16.21
N ASP A 177 7.74 8.08 -17.25
CA ASP A 177 6.68 9.10 -17.24
C ASP A 177 5.27 8.51 -17.09
N SER A 178 5.07 7.27 -17.54
CA SER A 178 3.80 6.53 -17.41
C SER A 178 3.32 6.35 -15.97
N TYR A 179 4.20 6.50 -14.98
CA TYR A 179 3.87 6.37 -13.55
C TYR A 179 3.87 7.71 -12.80
N ARG A 180 4.15 8.83 -13.47
CA ARG A 180 4.12 10.16 -12.83
C ARG A 180 2.72 10.54 -12.32
N SER A 181 1.68 10.06 -12.99
CA SER A 181 0.29 10.27 -12.57
C SER A 181 -0.08 9.49 -11.31
N LEU A 182 0.69 8.47 -10.89
CA LEU A 182 0.38 7.70 -9.69
C LEU A 182 0.47 8.60 -8.45
N VAL A 183 -0.65 8.80 -7.78
CA VAL A 183 -0.74 9.57 -6.53
C VAL A 183 -0.35 8.67 -5.37
N SER A 184 -1.12 7.60 -5.16
CA SER A 184 -0.97 6.67 -4.05
C SER A 184 -1.53 5.29 -4.39
N THR A 185 -1.30 4.34 -3.49
CA THR A 185 -1.91 3.01 -3.55
C THR A 185 -2.48 2.61 -2.20
N SER A 186 -3.44 1.70 -2.19
CA SER A 186 -3.77 0.95 -0.98
C SER A 186 -2.64 -0.03 -0.61
N PRO A 187 -2.69 -0.63 0.58
CA PRO A 187 -1.98 -1.88 0.82
C PRO A 187 -2.41 -2.95 -0.17
N LEU A 188 -1.52 -3.90 -0.46
CA LEU A 188 -1.84 -5.10 -1.21
C LEU A 188 -2.56 -6.09 -0.28
N LEU A 189 -3.83 -6.34 -0.57
CA LEU A 189 -4.67 -7.25 0.20
C LEU A 189 -4.63 -8.64 -0.44
N TYR A 190 -4.38 -9.67 0.36
CA TYR A 190 -4.49 -11.06 -0.06
C TYR A 190 -5.76 -11.64 0.55
N LEU A 191 -6.60 -12.24 -0.28
CA LEU A 191 -7.82 -12.92 0.15
C LEU A 191 -7.71 -14.39 -0.21
N THR A 192 -8.09 -15.27 0.73
CA THR A 192 -8.11 -16.71 0.48
C THR A 192 -9.43 -17.28 0.98
N HIS A 193 -10.23 -17.74 0.03
CA HIS A 193 -11.47 -18.49 0.26
C HIS A 193 -11.28 -19.94 -0.24
N PRO A 194 -11.94 -20.93 0.37
CA PRO A 194 -11.95 -22.29 -0.12
C PRO A 194 -12.58 -22.34 -1.52
N SER A 195 -11.87 -22.93 -2.47
CA SER A 195 -12.28 -23.01 -3.88
C SER A 195 -13.58 -23.78 -4.11
N SER A 196 -13.98 -24.65 -3.17
CA SER A 196 -15.21 -25.43 -3.22
C SER A 196 -16.48 -24.60 -2.98
N GLN A 197 -16.35 -23.34 -2.53
CA GLN A 197 -17.48 -22.47 -2.19
C GLN A 197 -17.36 -21.15 -2.95
N PRO A 198 -17.98 -21.03 -4.15
CA PRO A 198 -17.95 -19.78 -4.91
C PRO A 198 -18.73 -18.70 -4.17
N LEU A 199 -18.27 -17.46 -4.30
CA LEU A 199 -18.97 -16.30 -3.78
C LEU A 199 -20.26 -16.08 -4.58
N ARG A 200 -21.41 -16.10 -3.91
CA ARG A 200 -22.74 -15.99 -4.55
C ARG A 200 -23.37 -14.60 -4.45
N ARG A 201 -22.82 -13.74 -3.61
CA ARG A 201 -23.25 -12.35 -3.40
C ARG A 201 -22.04 -11.44 -3.44
N PRO A 202 -22.18 -10.18 -3.89
CA PRO A 202 -21.06 -9.26 -3.91
C PRO A 202 -20.41 -9.10 -2.53
N LEU A 203 -19.09 -9.18 -2.48
CA LEU A 203 -18.27 -8.84 -1.31
C LEU A 203 -17.92 -7.35 -1.39
N THR A 204 -18.36 -6.55 -0.42
CA THR A 204 -17.94 -5.15 -0.31
C THR A 204 -16.60 -5.06 0.42
N LEU A 205 -15.65 -4.38 -0.19
CA LEU A 205 -14.34 -4.10 0.39
C LEU A 205 -14.18 -2.61 0.63
N THR A 206 -13.56 -2.26 1.74
CA THR A 206 -13.10 -0.90 2.02
C THR A 206 -11.60 -0.92 2.27
N LEU A 207 -10.84 -0.10 1.56
CA LEU A 207 -9.38 0.00 1.68
C LEU A 207 -8.94 1.47 1.83
N PRO A 208 -7.88 1.75 2.63
CA PRO A 208 -7.27 3.07 2.66
C PRO A 208 -6.52 3.35 1.36
N CYS A 209 -6.77 4.51 0.75
CA CYS A 209 -6.06 4.97 -0.45
C CYS A 209 -6.00 6.51 -0.44
N PRO A 210 -4.95 7.10 0.15
CA PRO A 210 -4.90 8.53 0.45
C PRO A 210 -4.82 9.43 -0.80
N PRO A 211 -5.52 10.57 -0.83
CA PRO A 211 -5.39 11.56 -1.90
C PRO A 211 -4.04 12.30 -1.81
N ASN A 212 -3.72 13.06 -2.87
CA ASN A 212 -2.45 13.79 -2.96
C ASN A 212 -2.32 14.83 -1.83
N PRO A 213 -1.27 14.78 -0.98
CA PRO A 213 -1.09 15.76 0.11
C PRO A 213 -0.91 17.21 -0.37
N GLU A 214 -0.41 17.43 -1.59
CA GLU A 214 -0.21 18.77 -2.18
C GLU A 214 -1.55 19.50 -2.42
N LYS A 215 -2.61 18.76 -2.81
CA LYS A 215 -3.95 19.34 -3.02
C LYS A 215 -4.61 19.77 -1.70
N LYS A 216 -4.36 19.04 -0.61
CA LYS A 216 -4.92 19.37 0.71
C LYS A 216 -4.42 20.72 1.26
N ARG A 217 -3.16 21.08 1.01
CA ARG A 217 -2.63 22.41 1.41
C ARG A 217 -3.33 23.57 0.69
N ARG A 218 -3.86 23.33 -0.52
CA ARG A 218 -4.58 24.34 -1.32
C ARG A 218 -6.02 24.54 -0.84
N GLU A 219 -6.73 23.45 -0.52
CA GLU A 219 -8.09 23.51 0.01
C GLU A 219 -8.15 24.19 1.39
N GLU A 220 -7.18 23.92 2.27
CA GLU A 220 -7.09 24.60 3.58
C GLU A 220 -6.73 26.09 3.45
N GLN A 221 -6.03 26.50 2.38
CA GLN A 221 -5.72 27.91 2.09
C GLN A 221 -6.93 28.68 1.57
N ASP A 222 -7.76 28.07 0.71
CA ASP A 222 -8.96 28.72 0.16
C ASP A 222 -10.03 28.96 1.23
N HIS A 223 -10.08 28.10 2.26
CA HIS A 223 -10.96 28.23 3.42
C HIS A 223 -10.49 29.28 4.45
N GLN A 224 -9.28 29.84 4.33
CA GLN A 224 -8.73 30.83 5.26
C GLN A 224 -8.91 32.28 4.81
N THR A 225 -9.65 32.56 3.73
CA THR A 225 -10.04 33.92 3.38
C THR A 225 -11.10 34.43 4.37
N ARG A 226 -10.63 34.98 5.49
CA ARG A 226 -11.45 35.64 6.52
C ARG A 226 -12.33 36.74 5.89
N PRO A 227 -13.62 36.85 6.23
CA PRO A 227 -14.36 38.08 5.97
C PRO A 227 -13.85 39.16 6.93
N VAL A 228 -13.31 40.24 6.37
CA VAL A 228 -13.03 41.48 7.12
C VAL A 228 -14.37 42.03 7.61
N SER A 229 -14.51 42.06 8.93
CA SER A 229 -15.60 42.75 9.63
C SER A 229 -15.46 44.25 9.42
N VAL A 230 -16.43 44.87 8.74
CA VAL A 230 -16.64 46.32 8.77
C VAL A 230 -18.11 46.57 9.08
N SER A 231 -18.36 47.29 10.17
CA SER A 231 -19.66 47.69 10.71
C SER A 231 -20.47 48.56 9.72
N PRO A 232 -21.82 48.61 9.80
CA PRO A 232 -22.62 49.43 8.91
C PRO A 232 -22.92 50.83 9.50
N PRO A 233 -23.12 51.84 8.64
CA PRO A 233 -24.16 52.83 8.89
C PRO A 233 -25.20 52.85 7.75
N TRP A 234 -26.46 53.09 8.12
CA TRP A 234 -27.62 53.21 7.25
C TRP A 234 -27.55 54.45 6.33
N ASP A 235 -28.03 54.34 5.09
CA ASP A 235 -29.29 54.93 4.60
C ASP A 235 -29.36 55.14 3.07
N GLN A 236 -30.54 54.79 2.53
CA GLN A 236 -31.28 55.30 1.35
C GLN A 236 -30.78 55.24 -0.12
N ALA A 237 -31.61 54.50 -0.89
CA ALA A 237 -32.33 54.86 -2.13
C ALA A 237 -31.69 54.83 -3.55
N SER A 238 -32.26 53.92 -4.37
CA SER A 238 -32.43 53.96 -5.86
C SER A 238 -31.14 53.85 -6.72
N SER A 239 -31.06 53.17 -7.87
CA SER A 239 -32.01 52.51 -8.75
C SER A 239 -31.27 51.52 -9.71
N HIS A 240 -32.01 50.52 -10.20
CA HIS A 240 -31.79 49.69 -11.40
C HIS A 240 -30.49 48.87 -11.62
N ARG A 241 -30.58 47.54 -11.42
CA ARG A 241 -30.34 46.55 -12.51
C ARG A 241 -30.95 45.19 -12.20
N ARG A 242 -31.59 44.58 -13.20
CA ARG A 242 -32.21 43.24 -13.16
C ARG A 242 -31.16 42.12 -13.19
N ARG A 243 -31.43 41.06 -12.40
CA ARG A 243 -31.31 39.59 -12.62
C ARG A 243 -30.04 39.07 -13.35
N ILE A 244 -29.31 38.10 -12.80
CA ILE A 244 -29.62 36.65 -12.87
C ILE A 244 -29.11 35.90 -11.62
N LEU A 245 -29.95 34.96 -11.16
CA LEU A 245 -29.63 33.92 -10.18
C LEU A 245 -28.42 33.09 -10.67
N GLY A 246 -27.29 33.22 -10.00
CA GLY A 246 -26.22 32.22 -10.04
C GLY A 246 -26.51 31.17 -8.97
N VAL A 247 -27.16 30.08 -9.36
CA VAL A 247 -27.28 28.88 -8.54
C VAL A 247 -25.87 28.45 -8.13
N SER A 248 -25.57 28.51 -6.83
CA SER A 248 -24.42 27.80 -6.27
C SER A 248 -24.75 26.32 -6.38
N VAL A 249 -24.39 25.72 -7.51
CA VAL A 249 -24.16 24.29 -7.56
C VAL A 249 -22.92 24.10 -6.71
N LYS A 250 -23.09 23.64 -5.47
CA LYS A 250 -22.05 22.90 -4.77
C LYS A 250 -21.65 21.77 -5.71
N SER A 251 -20.61 22.01 -6.50
CA SER A 251 -20.06 21.00 -7.38
C SER A 251 -19.51 19.90 -6.48
N LYS A 252 -20.27 18.82 -6.46
CA LYS A 252 -19.94 17.53 -5.88
C LYS A 252 -18.52 17.18 -6.32
N GLU A 253 -17.58 17.24 -5.39
CA GLU A 253 -16.29 16.56 -5.35
C GLU A 253 -15.95 15.78 -6.63
N MET A 254 -15.60 16.50 -7.70
CA MET A 254 -15.01 15.91 -8.90
C MET A 254 -13.51 15.98 -8.68
N SER A 255 -12.98 15.10 -7.84
CA SER A 255 -11.54 14.94 -7.78
C SER A 255 -11.08 14.58 -9.20
N ASN A 256 -10.13 15.34 -9.77
CA ASN A 256 -9.39 15.01 -11.00
C ASN A 256 -8.57 13.71 -10.85
N GLU A 257 -9.02 12.77 -10.02
CA GLU A 257 -8.29 11.61 -9.57
C GLU A 257 -9.08 10.37 -9.97
N LEU A 258 -8.44 9.51 -10.76
CA LEU A 258 -8.97 8.23 -11.16
C LEU A 258 -8.56 7.16 -10.15
N LEU A 259 -9.56 6.43 -9.64
CA LEU A 259 -9.34 5.26 -8.79
C LEU A 259 -9.49 3.99 -9.62
N ILE A 260 -8.45 3.16 -9.61
CA ILE A 260 -8.38 1.93 -10.40
C ILE A 260 -8.15 0.76 -9.45
N VAL A 261 -9.00 -0.26 -9.56
CA VAL A 261 -8.85 -1.53 -8.82
C VAL A 261 -8.14 -2.54 -9.71
N LEU A 262 -7.10 -3.14 -9.16
CA LEU A 262 -6.36 -4.25 -9.76
C LEU A 262 -6.69 -5.53 -9.00
N GLY A 263 -7.00 -6.59 -9.72
CA GLY A 263 -7.27 -7.92 -9.17
C GLY A 263 -6.32 -8.95 -9.77
N SER A 264 -5.76 -9.80 -8.91
CA SER A 264 -5.02 -10.99 -9.31
C SER A 264 -5.88 -12.23 -9.11
N ARG A 265 -5.98 -13.06 -10.13
CA ARG A 265 -6.54 -14.41 -10.06
C ARG A 265 -5.62 -15.36 -10.82
N ASP A 266 -5.35 -16.54 -10.27
CA ASP A 266 -4.47 -17.54 -10.90
C ASP A 266 -3.08 -16.95 -11.24
N LYS A 267 -2.59 -16.06 -10.36
CA LYS A 267 -1.32 -15.31 -10.52
C LYS A 267 -1.28 -14.33 -11.71
N GLN A 268 -2.40 -14.04 -12.34
CA GLN A 268 -2.50 -13.04 -13.41
C GLN A 268 -3.21 -11.79 -12.91
N TRP A 269 -2.57 -10.63 -13.13
CA TRP A 269 -3.11 -9.31 -12.77
C TRP A 269 -3.96 -8.73 -13.90
N SER A 270 -5.08 -8.12 -13.55
CA SER A 270 -5.95 -7.41 -14.49
C SER A 270 -6.57 -6.17 -13.84
N VAL A 271 -6.93 -5.20 -14.66
CA VAL A 271 -7.74 -4.06 -14.24
C VAL A 271 -9.20 -4.50 -14.15
N LEU A 272 -9.86 -4.15 -13.06
CA LEU A 272 -11.27 -4.48 -12.85
C LEU A 272 -12.17 -3.34 -13.36
N ASP A 273 -12.19 -3.14 -14.68
CA ASP A 273 -12.88 -1.99 -15.32
C ASP A 273 -14.40 -1.96 -15.06
N LYS A 274 -14.99 -3.11 -14.74
CA LYS A 274 -16.44 -3.25 -14.46
C LYS A 274 -16.81 -2.93 -13.01
N VAL A 275 -15.83 -2.69 -12.14
CA VAL A 275 -16.05 -2.44 -10.71
C VAL A 275 -16.19 -0.94 -10.47
N THR A 276 -17.36 -0.53 -10.00
CA THR A 276 -17.58 0.87 -9.60
C THR A 276 -16.89 1.14 -8.27
N VAL A 277 -15.93 2.06 -8.30
CA VAL A 277 -15.13 2.44 -7.14
C VAL A 277 -15.72 3.70 -6.51
N ARG A 278 -16.06 3.65 -5.22
CA ARG A 278 -16.56 4.81 -4.47
C ARG A 278 -15.45 5.37 -3.61
N ASN A 279 -15.07 6.62 -3.87
CA ASN A 279 -14.22 7.39 -2.96
C ASN A 279 -15.08 7.81 -1.75
N GLN A 280 -14.68 7.41 -0.54
CA GLN A 280 -15.37 7.75 0.69
C GLN A 280 -14.62 8.86 1.44
N LEU A 281 -15.32 9.51 2.38
CA LEU A 281 -14.70 10.37 3.38
C LEU A 281 -13.60 9.61 4.14
N ASN A 282 -12.64 10.34 4.72
CA ASN A 282 -11.51 9.78 5.46
C ASN A 282 -10.50 8.96 4.64
N ARG A 283 -10.35 9.26 3.34
CA ARG A 283 -9.31 8.66 2.49
C ARG A 283 -9.48 7.15 2.29
N LEU A 284 -10.72 6.67 2.41
CA LEU A 284 -11.10 5.29 2.20
C LEU A 284 -11.75 5.14 0.83
N VAL A 285 -11.60 3.97 0.25
CA VAL A 285 -12.18 3.62 -1.03
C VAL A 285 -12.93 2.33 -0.86
N SER A 286 -14.18 2.29 -1.33
CA SER A 286 -15.00 1.09 -1.29
C SER A 286 -15.44 0.62 -2.66
N PHE A 287 -15.48 -0.68 -2.85
CA PHE A 287 -15.91 -1.31 -4.08
C PHE A 287 -16.48 -2.70 -3.80
N GLU A 288 -17.18 -3.25 -4.78
CA GLU A 288 -17.83 -4.56 -4.67
C GLU A 288 -17.17 -5.56 -5.63
N LEU A 289 -16.95 -6.79 -5.15
CA LEU A 289 -16.44 -7.89 -5.93
C LEU A 289 -17.52 -8.96 -6.09
N THR A 290 -17.81 -9.32 -7.33
CA THR A 290 -18.73 -10.41 -7.68
C THR A 290 -18.03 -11.74 -7.88
N GLU A 291 -16.70 -11.72 -8.00
CA GLU A 291 -15.85 -12.88 -8.24
C GLU A 291 -14.72 -12.93 -7.20
N ASN A 292 -14.12 -14.11 -7.04
CA ASN A 292 -12.99 -14.30 -6.13
C ASN A 292 -11.68 -13.85 -6.80
N PHE A 293 -10.87 -13.11 -6.04
CA PHE A 293 -9.51 -12.70 -6.40
C PHE A 293 -8.56 -13.04 -5.26
N ASP A 294 -7.37 -13.54 -5.60
CA ASP A 294 -6.34 -13.90 -4.63
C ASP A 294 -5.67 -12.66 -4.04
N ARG A 295 -5.55 -11.59 -4.85
CA ARG A 295 -4.88 -10.34 -4.46
C ARG A 295 -5.59 -9.13 -5.04
N LEU A 296 -5.60 -8.04 -4.28
CA LEU A 296 -6.26 -6.80 -4.65
C LEU A 296 -5.40 -5.59 -4.29
N LEU A 297 -5.42 -4.60 -5.17
CA LEU A 297 -4.75 -3.34 -4.98
C LEU A 297 -5.58 -2.22 -5.58
N VAL A 298 -5.73 -1.10 -4.86
CA VAL A 298 -6.28 0.14 -5.42
C VAL A 298 -5.12 1.07 -5.71
N ARG A 299 -5.09 1.64 -6.91
CA ARG A 299 -4.21 2.77 -7.24
C ARG A 299 -5.05 4.01 -7.49
N ARG A 300 -4.54 5.14 -7.01
CA ARG A 300 -5.09 6.47 -7.27
C ARG A 300 -4.15 7.17 -8.24
N GLN A 301 -4.68 7.65 -9.35
CA GLN A 301 -3.94 8.41 -10.35
C GLN A 301 -4.54 9.80 -10.50
N ASP A 302 -3.70 10.79 -10.79
CA ASP A 302 -4.16 12.11 -11.22
C ASP A 302 -4.47 12.01 -12.71
N GLU A 303 -5.73 12.20 -13.09
CA GLU A 303 -6.12 12.33 -14.49
C GLU A 303 -6.46 13.79 -14.79
N PRO A 304 -5.67 14.49 -15.63
CA PRO A 304 -6.02 15.82 -16.07
C PRO A 304 -7.23 15.73 -17.01
N HIS A 305 -8.44 15.91 -16.46
CA HIS A 305 -9.67 16.02 -17.26
C HIS A 305 -9.74 17.31 -18.10
N VAL A 306 -8.85 18.27 -17.81
CA VAL A 306 -8.70 19.53 -18.54
C VAL A 306 -7.22 19.75 -18.80
N VAL A 307 -6.85 19.83 -20.08
CA VAL A 307 -5.50 20.18 -20.52
C VAL A 307 -5.56 21.59 -21.09
N LEU A 308 -4.69 22.49 -20.61
CA LEU A 308 -4.54 23.82 -21.18
C LEU A 308 -3.53 23.76 -22.33
N VAL A 309 -3.98 24.11 -23.53
CA VAL A 309 -3.10 24.31 -24.68
C VAL A 309 -3.04 25.80 -24.98
N ALA A 310 -1.85 26.39 -24.93
CA ALA A 310 -1.63 27.80 -25.20
C ALA A 310 -0.54 27.95 -26.28
N ALA A 311 -0.83 28.75 -27.31
CA ALA A 311 0.17 29.22 -28.27
C ALA A 311 0.60 30.63 -27.86
N LEU A 312 1.89 30.83 -27.64
CA LEU A 312 2.45 32.07 -27.11
C LEU A 312 3.72 32.46 -27.89
N PRO A 313 4.03 33.75 -28.04
CA PRO A 313 5.34 34.18 -28.54
C PRO A 313 6.47 33.57 -27.69
N SER A 314 7.56 33.14 -28.32
CA SER A 314 8.67 32.48 -27.60
C SER A 314 9.25 33.35 -26.47
N ARG A 315 9.27 34.68 -26.66
CA ARG A 315 9.67 35.65 -25.63
C ARG A 315 8.83 35.61 -24.34
N ASP A 316 7.55 35.23 -24.43
CA ASP A 316 6.59 35.24 -23.32
C ASP A 316 6.48 33.86 -22.65
N LEU A 317 7.07 32.82 -23.27
CA LEU A 317 6.99 31.44 -22.83
C LEU A 317 7.47 31.27 -21.39
N SER A 318 8.66 31.77 -21.06
CA SER A 318 9.25 31.60 -19.71
C SER A 318 8.38 32.20 -18.60
N TRP A 319 7.81 33.38 -18.85
CA TRP A 319 6.92 34.08 -17.92
C TRP A 319 5.59 33.34 -17.74
N GLU A 320 4.92 32.97 -18.84
CA GLU A 320 3.65 32.26 -18.75
C GLU A 320 3.81 30.86 -18.17
N LEU A 321 4.91 30.15 -18.43
CA LEU A 321 5.22 28.88 -17.77
C LEU A 321 5.37 29.05 -16.25
N SER A 322 6.05 30.10 -15.80
CA SER A 322 6.17 30.42 -14.37
C SER A 322 4.81 30.72 -13.74
N LYS A 323 3.97 31.48 -14.43
CA LYS A 323 2.60 31.83 -14.02
C LYS A 323 1.65 30.63 -14.02
N LEU A 324 1.78 29.71 -14.96
CA LEU A 324 1.00 28.46 -14.99
C LEU A 324 1.44 27.52 -13.85
N ARG A 325 2.74 27.48 -13.55
CA ARG A 325 3.28 26.73 -12.42
C ARG A 325 2.76 27.27 -11.08
N THR A 326 2.69 28.59 -10.89
CA THR A 326 2.09 29.18 -9.67
C THR A 326 0.59 28.91 -9.58
N ARG A 327 -0.12 28.82 -10.72
CA ARG A 327 -1.53 28.37 -10.78
C ARG A 327 -1.71 26.87 -10.56
N GLY A 328 -0.64 26.08 -10.61
CA GLY A 328 -0.64 24.64 -10.30
C GLY A 328 -0.83 23.71 -11.48
N TYR A 329 -0.63 24.18 -12.70
CA TYR A 329 -0.52 23.30 -13.86
C TYR A 329 0.82 22.54 -13.80
N ALA A 330 0.80 21.22 -14.02
CA ALA A 330 1.96 20.33 -13.99
C ALA A 330 1.98 19.42 -15.22
N GLY A 331 3.15 18.89 -15.60
CA GLY A 331 3.29 17.94 -16.72
C GLY A 331 3.53 18.56 -18.09
N LEU A 332 4.34 19.63 -18.17
CA LEU A 332 4.77 20.17 -19.46
C LEU A 332 5.62 19.16 -20.22
N PRO A 333 5.41 18.97 -21.54
CA PRO A 333 6.38 18.27 -22.36
C PRO A 333 7.71 19.03 -22.31
N GLU A 334 8.82 18.32 -22.09
CA GLU A 334 10.18 18.88 -22.19
C GLU A 334 10.49 19.38 -23.61
N GLU A 335 9.65 19.07 -24.59
CA GLU A 335 9.78 19.50 -25.97
C GLU A 335 8.77 20.61 -26.28
N THR A 336 9.25 21.85 -26.30
CA THR A 336 8.59 22.95 -27.02
C THR A 336 8.60 22.61 -28.52
N SER A 337 7.50 22.85 -29.23
CA SER A 337 7.50 22.71 -30.70
C SER A 337 8.60 23.58 -31.32
N THR A 338 9.10 23.19 -32.49
CA THR A 338 9.98 24.05 -33.31
C THR A 338 9.36 25.45 -33.47
N GLU A 339 10.17 26.50 -33.38
CA GLU A 339 9.68 27.86 -33.60
C GLU A 339 9.04 27.99 -34.97
N ILE A 340 7.84 28.58 -35.01
CA ILE A 340 7.09 28.84 -36.24
C ILE A 340 7.17 30.35 -36.48
N SER A 341 7.68 30.75 -37.64
CA SER A 341 7.70 32.16 -38.04
C SER A 341 6.29 32.62 -38.38
N MET A 342 5.84 33.72 -37.77
CA MET A 342 4.56 34.37 -38.04
C MET A 342 4.76 35.86 -38.28
N CYS A 343 3.94 36.45 -39.13
CA CYS A 343 3.84 37.88 -39.36
C CYS A 343 2.76 38.50 -38.48
N GLU A 344 2.86 39.82 -38.26
CA GLU A 344 1.82 40.57 -37.57
C GLU A 344 0.51 40.53 -38.39
N GLY A 345 -0.57 40.06 -37.76
CA GLY A 345 -1.88 39.87 -38.40
C GLY A 345 -2.19 38.44 -38.82
N ASP A 346 -1.23 37.52 -38.75
CA ASP A 346 -1.46 36.10 -39.04
C ASP A 346 -2.39 35.45 -38.00
N GLN A 347 -3.23 34.52 -38.47
CA GLN A 347 -4.13 33.75 -37.61
C GLN A 347 -3.63 32.33 -37.41
N LEU A 348 -3.66 31.84 -36.17
CA LEU A 348 -3.29 30.48 -35.83
C LEU A 348 -4.55 29.62 -35.71
N LEU A 349 -4.66 28.58 -36.55
CA LEU A 349 -5.75 27.61 -36.47
C LEU A 349 -5.28 26.36 -35.71
N LEU A 350 -5.89 26.11 -34.54
CA LEU A 350 -5.63 24.92 -33.74
C LEU A 350 -6.66 23.84 -34.05
N ARG A 351 -6.19 22.67 -34.49
CA ARG A 351 -7.02 21.48 -34.70
C ARG A 351 -6.59 20.39 -33.73
N PHE A 352 -7.49 20.00 -32.84
CA PHE A 352 -7.31 18.86 -31.95
C PHE A 352 -7.86 17.58 -32.59
N SER A 353 -7.15 16.47 -32.45
CA SER A 353 -7.56 15.15 -32.97
C SER A 353 -7.27 14.05 -31.95
N GLY A 354 -8.00 12.94 -32.01
CA GLY A 354 -7.89 11.82 -31.08
C GLY A 354 -8.95 11.87 -29.97
N ASN A 355 -8.60 11.45 -28.75
CA ASN A 355 -9.54 11.34 -27.62
C ASN A 355 -9.74 12.67 -26.85
N ILE A 356 -9.61 13.81 -27.53
CA ILE A 356 -9.68 15.15 -26.92
C ILE A 356 -10.82 15.92 -27.56
N THR A 357 -11.65 16.56 -26.74
CA THR A 357 -12.71 17.47 -27.19
C THR A 357 -12.41 18.89 -26.71
N SER A 358 -12.64 19.89 -27.57
CA SER A 358 -12.43 21.29 -27.23
C SER A 358 -13.74 21.89 -26.72
N THR A 359 -13.74 22.42 -25.48
CA THR A 359 -14.80 23.31 -25.01
C THR A 359 -14.41 24.74 -25.33
N ALA A 360 -14.95 25.31 -26.42
CA ALA A 360 -14.80 26.72 -26.71
C ALA A 360 -15.61 27.53 -25.68
N SER A 361 -14.96 28.47 -24.99
CA SER A 361 -15.61 29.49 -24.14
C SER A 361 -15.68 30.81 -24.89
#